data_AF-A0A1R3FZ94-F1
#
_entry.id   AF-A0A1R3FZ94-F1
#
_cell.length_a   1.000
_cell.length_b   1.000
_cell.length_c   1.000
_cell.angle_alpha   90.00
_cell.angle_beta   90.00
_cell.angle_gamma   90.00
#
_symmetry.space_group_name_H-M   'P 1'
#
loop_
_entity.id
_entity.type
_entity.pdbx_description
1 polymer ?
#
loop_
_entity_poly.entity_id
_entity_poly.type
_entity_poly.pdbx_seq_one_letter_code
_entity_poly.pdbx_strand_id
1 'polypeptide(L)'
;MATVGGITEGKGNANSLEIENLARFAVDEHNKKENAMLEFQKVVNVKQQVVSGTVYYITLEAKDGDKMKVYEAKVWEKPWMNFKELQDFKLIGDAPTADCSSA
;
A
#
# COMPACT_ATOMS: atom_id res chain seq x y z
N MET A 1 -23.64 7.80 12.18
CA MET A 1 -23.44 6.57 12.98
C MET A 1 -22.74 5.57 12.06
N ALA A 2 -21.44 5.33 12.24
CA ALA A 2 -20.68 4.43 11.38
C ALA A 2 -20.74 3.01 11.96
N THR A 3 -21.32 2.09 11.20
CA THR A 3 -21.47 0.67 11.51
C THR A 3 -20.10 0.00 11.66
N VAL A 4 -19.86 -0.54 12.85
CA VAL A 4 -18.67 -1.31 13.23
C VAL A 4 -18.77 -2.70 12.60
N GLY A 5 -17.84 -3.06 11.72
CA GLY A 5 -17.63 -4.47 11.29
C GLY A 5 -17.75 -4.78 9.80
N GLY A 6 -18.09 -3.82 8.93
CA GLY A 6 -18.08 -4.02 7.48
C GLY A 6 -16.71 -3.74 6.89
N ILE A 7 -16.10 -4.73 6.22
CA ILE A 7 -14.96 -4.48 5.32
C ILE A 7 -15.54 -3.75 4.12
N THR A 8 -15.55 -2.42 4.14
CA THR A 8 -16.03 -1.64 3.00
C THR A 8 -14.96 -1.70 1.92
N GLU A 9 -15.16 -2.54 0.90
CA GLU A 9 -14.32 -2.53 -0.30
C GLU A 9 -14.44 -1.13 -0.94
N GLY A 10 -13.36 -0.35 -0.82
CA GLY A 10 -13.28 1.05 -1.22
C GLY A 10 -13.28 1.26 -2.73
N LYS A 11 -14.27 0.70 -3.44
CA LYS A 11 -14.47 0.87 -4.88
C LYS A 11 -14.70 2.34 -5.30
N GLY A 12 -14.90 3.24 -4.33
CA GLY A 12 -15.00 4.69 -4.54
C GLY A 12 -13.88 5.56 -3.93
N ASN A 13 -12.96 5.00 -3.12
CA ASN A 13 -12.03 5.79 -2.29
C ASN A 13 -10.54 5.50 -2.54
N ALA A 14 -10.20 4.59 -3.46
CA ALA A 14 -8.82 4.35 -3.88
C ALA A 14 -8.13 5.59 -4.50
N ASN A 15 -8.91 6.59 -4.92
CA ASN A 15 -8.42 7.86 -5.48
C ASN A 15 -8.51 9.02 -4.48
N SER A 16 -8.67 8.75 -3.18
CA SER A 16 -8.57 9.80 -2.17
C SER A 16 -7.10 10.19 -2.00
N LEU A 17 -6.81 11.49 -1.98
CA LEU A 17 -5.47 12.05 -1.77
C LEU A 17 -4.79 11.44 -0.53
N GLU A 18 -5.55 11.12 0.53
CA GLU A 18 -5.04 10.41 1.71
C GLU A 18 -4.40 9.07 1.37
N ILE A 19 -5.07 8.22 0.58
CA ILE A 19 -4.55 6.88 0.24
C ILE A 19 -3.27 7.00 -0.60
N GLU A 20 -3.22 7.93 -1.56
CA GLU A 20 -2.01 8.16 -2.35
C GLU A 20 -0.85 8.64 -1.46
N ASN A 21 -1.12 9.56 -0.53
CA ASN A 21 -0.11 10.03 0.43
C ASN A 21 0.40 8.89 1.32
N LEU A 22 -0.50 8.03 1.83
CA LEU A 22 -0.12 6.87 2.63
C LEU A 22 0.70 5.85 1.81
N ALA A 23 0.34 5.65 0.54
CA ALA A 23 1.08 4.77 -0.36
C ALA A 23 2.51 5.28 -0.61
N ARG A 24 2.65 6.57 -0.94
CA ARG A 24 3.97 7.20 -1.13
C ARG A 24 4.79 7.18 0.14
N PHE A 25 4.17 7.47 1.28
CA PHE A 25 4.83 7.40 2.59
C PHE A 25 5.38 5.99 2.84
N ALA A 26 4.58 4.96 2.59
CA ALA A 26 5.02 3.58 2.76
C ALA A 26 6.23 3.21 1.89
N VAL A 27 6.23 3.63 0.63
CA VAL A 27 7.35 3.42 -0.30
C VAL A 27 8.58 4.19 0.18
N ASP A 28 8.45 5.48 0.48
CA ASP A 28 9.55 6.34 0.93
C ASP A 28 10.20 5.82 2.22
N GLU A 29 9.38 5.37 3.18
CA GLU A 29 9.85 4.80 4.43
C GLU A 29 10.60 3.48 4.22
N HIS A 30 10.11 2.61 3.32
CA HIS A 30 10.81 1.39 2.94
C HIS A 30 12.13 1.70 2.22
N ASN A 31 12.15 2.67 1.31
CA ASN A 31 13.36 3.11 0.60
C ASN A 31 14.42 3.61 1.58
N LYS A 32 14.03 4.39 2.58
CA LYS A 32 14.92 4.87 3.66
C LYS A 32 15.46 3.75 4.54
N LYS A 33 14.62 2.78 4.93
CA LYS A 33 14.99 1.70 5.87
C LYS A 33 15.83 0.61 5.20
N GLU A 34 15.46 0.20 4.00
CA GLU A 34 16.08 -0.92 3.28
C GLU A 34 17.11 -0.46 2.24
N ASN A 35 17.32 0.86 2.11
CA ASN A 35 18.15 1.46 1.06
C ASN A 35 17.71 1.05 -0.36
N ALA A 36 16.43 0.76 -0.53
CA ALA A 36 15.83 0.44 -1.81
C ALA A 36 15.54 1.71 -2.62
N MET A 37 15.43 1.57 -3.95
CA MET A 37 15.02 2.64 -4.87
C MET A 37 13.74 2.22 -5.60
N LEU A 38 12.67 2.00 -4.82
CA LEU A 38 11.38 1.62 -5.37
C LEU A 38 10.67 2.87 -5.89
N GLU A 39 10.33 2.88 -7.17
CA GLU A 39 9.61 3.98 -7.79
C GLU A 39 8.11 3.70 -7.74
N PHE A 40 7.38 4.42 -6.87
CA PHE A 40 5.92 4.31 -6.78
C PHE A 40 5.27 4.61 -8.14
N GLN A 41 4.49 3.65 -8.66
CA GLN A 41 3.79 3.78 -9.94
C GLN A 41 2.32 4.16 -9.73
N LYS A 42 1.55 3.28 -9.08
CA LYS A 42 0.13 3.51 -8.82
C LYS A 42 -0.39 2.63 -7.69
N VAL A 43 -1.51 3.04 -7.11
CA VAL A 43 -2.28 2.19 -6.19
C VAL A 43 -3.18 1.29 -7.03
N VAL A 44 -3.04 -0.03 -6.85
CA VAL A 44 -3.87 -1.05 -7.49
C VAL A 44 -5.15 -1.25 -6.72
N ASN A 45 -5.04 -1.32 -5.39
CA ASN A 45 -6.17 -1.58 -4.53
C ASN A 45 -5.94 -1.00 -3.14
N VAL A 46 -7.01 -0.64 -2.45
CA VAL A 46 -6.96 -0.25 -1.05
C VAL A 46 -8.06 -0.94 -0.28
N LYS A 47 -7.73 -1.42 0.92
CA LYS A 47 -8.70 -1.94 1.88
C LYS A 47 -8.54 -1.20 3.19
N GLN A 48 -9.66 -0.95 3.85
CA GLN A 48 -9.70 -0.30 5.14
C GLN A 48 -10.27 -1.29 6.15
N GLN A 49 -9.64 -1.41 7.30
CA GLN A 49 -10.08 -2.31 8.36
C GLN A 49 -10.05 -1.60 9.71
N VAL A 50 -11.18 -1.65 10.43
CA VAL A 50 -11.28 -1.06 11.77
C VAL A 50 -10.84 -2.08 12.81
N VAL A 51 -9.62 -1.94 13.34
CA VAL A 51 -9.03 -2.84 14.36
C VAL A 51 -8.26 -2.01 15.40
N SER A 52 -8.93 -1.63 16.49
CA SER A 52 -8.34 -0.73 17.51
C SER A 52 -7.64 0.49 16.91
N GLY A 53 -8.18 0.98 15.80
CA GLY A 53 -7.66 2.02 14.91
C GLY A 53 -8.26 1.83 13.53
N THR A 54 -7.69 2.48 12.53
CA THR A 54 -7.97 2.25 11.12
C THR A 54 -6.70 1.75 10.47
N VAL A 55 -6.71 0.50 10.00
CA VAL A 55 -5.62 -0.07 9.21
C VAL A 55 -5.96 0.05 7.74
N TYR A 56 -5.07 0.66 6.99
CA TYR A 56 -5.13 0.80 5.55
C TYR A 56 -4.19 -0.23 4.92
N TYR A 57 -4.75 -1.16 4.16
CA TYR A 57 -4.02 -2.12 3.34
C TYR A 57 -3.97 -1.56 1.93
N ILE A 58 -2.82 -1.05 1.54
CA ILE A 58 -2.60 -0.39 0.27
C ILE A 58 -1.78 -1.32 -0.59
N THR A 59 -2.39 -1.84 -1.65
CA THR A 59 -1.72 -2.58 -2.69
C THR A 59 -1.25 -1.59 -3.75
N LEU A 60 0.06 -1.42 -3.87
CA LEU A 60 0.68 -0.49 -4.82
C LEU A 60 1.66 -1.21 -5.73
N GLU A 61 1.76 -0.75 -6.96
CA GLU A 61 2.81 -1.14 -7.88
C GLU A 61 3.99 -0.19 -7.72
N ALA A 62 5.18 -0.76 -7.59
CA ALA A 62 6.42 0.00 -7.62
C ALA A 62 7.43 -0.67 -8.55
N LYS A 63 8.23 0.15 -9.23
CA LYS A 63 9.31 -0.32 -10.09
C LYS A 63 10.57 -0.47 -9.25
N ASP A 64 11.11 -1.68 -9.23
CA ASP A 64 12.39 -2.01 -8.60
C ASP A 64 13.43 -2.18 -9.70
N GLY A 65 14.09 -1.07 -10.06
CA GLY A 65 14.98 -0.99 -11.22
C GLY A 65 14.23 -1.17 -12.55
N ASP A 66 14.30 -2.37 -13.13
CA ASP A 66 13.61 -2.74 -14.38
C ASP A 66 12.43 -3.69 -14.20
N LYS A 67 12.19 -4.14 -12.96
CA LYS A 67 11.10 -5.09 -12.67
C LYS A 67 9.93 -4.38 -12.01
N MET A 68 8.74 -4.55 -12.57
CA MET A 68 7.50 -4.10 -11.93
C MET A 68 7.07 -5.10 -10.87
N LYS A 69 6.91 -4.62 -9.65
CA LYS A 69 6.59 -5.43 -8.49
C LYS A 69 5.40 -4.83 -7.75
N VAL A 70 4.54 -5.71 -7.22
CA VAL A 70 3.37 -5.34 -6.44
C VAL A 70 3.67 -5.53 -4.97
N TYR A 71 3.45 -4.48 -4.20
CA TYR A 71 3.70 -4.43 -2.76
C TYR A 71 2.41 -4.20 -1.98
N GLU A 72 2.30 -4.84 -0.82
CA GLU A 72 1.26 -4.59 0.17
C GLU A 72 1.88 -3.77 1.29
N ALA A 73 1.44 -2.52 1.41
CA ALA A 73 1.73 -1.66 2.54
C ALA A 73 0.56 -1.72 3.53
N LYS A 74 0.85 -1.92 4.81
CA LYS A 74 -0.13 -1.77 5.89
C LYS A 74 0.21 -0.54 6.71
N VAL A 75 -0.66 0.46 6.66
CA VAL A 75 -0.51 1.66 7.48
C VAL A 75 -1.57 1.66 8.55
N TRP A 76 -1.15 1.72 9.82
CA TRP A 76 -2.07 1.78 10.94
C TRP A 76 -2.15 3.19 11.48
N GLU A 77 -3.36 3.75 11.40
CA GLU A 77 -3.68 5.07 11.88
C GLU A 77 -4.62 4.97 13.09
N LYS A 78 -4.38 5.80 14.10
CA LYS A 78 -5.27 5.97 15.25
C LYS A 78 -5.59 7.46 15.36
N PRO A 79 -6.75 7.92 14.84
CA PRO A 79 -7.08 9.34 14.80
C PRO A 79 -7.17 9.96 16.21
N TRP A 80 -7.60 9.19 17.21
CA TRP A 80 -7.65 9.65 18.61
C TRP A 80 -6.27 9.83 19.27
N MET A 81 -5.21 9.25 18.69
CA MET A 81 -3.83 9.36 19.20
C MET A 81 -2.92 10.16 18.25
N ASN A 82 -3.42 10.66 17.11
CA ASN A 82 -2.60 11.22 16.04
C ASN A 82 -1.42 10.31 15.65
N PHE A 83 -1.63 8.99 15.75
CA PHE A 83 -0.60 8.00 15.51
C PHE A 83 -0.78 7.45 14.11
N LYS A 84 0.29 7.44 13.32
CA LYS A 84 0.35 6.77 12.01
C LYS A 84 1.69 6.07 11.88
N GLU A 85 1.67 4.80 11.52
CA GLU A 85 2.88 4.00 11.38
C GLU A 85 2.71 2.96 10.28
N LEU A 86 3.77 2.75 9.49
CA LEU A 86 3.87 1.64 8.56
C LEU A 86 4.13 0.35 9.34
N GLN A 87 3.09 -0.47 9.50
CA GLN A 87 3.17 -1.75 10.21
C GLN A 87 3.91 -2.81 9.40
N ASP A 88 3.59 -2.90 8.11
CA ASP A 88 4.17 -3.89 7.21
C ASP A 88 4.36 -3.29 5.83
N PHE A 89 5.43 -3.70 5.17
CA PHE A 89 5.63 -3.51 3.75
C PHE A 89 6.23 -4.78 3.17
N LYS A 90 5.44 -5.50 2.38
CA LYS A 90 5.87 -6.79 1.80
C LYS A 90 5.59 -6.83 0.31
N LEU A 91 6.47 -7.48 -0.43
CA LEU A 91 6.22 -7.86 -1.81
C LEU A 91 5.14 -8.95 -1.82
N ILE A 92 4.06 -8.74 -2.59
CA ILE A 92 2.98 -9.74 -2.76
C ILE A 92 3.10 -10.49 -4.08
N GLY A 93 3.79 -9.94 -5.07
CA GLY A 93 4.13 -10.63 -6.30
C GLY A 93 4.81 -9.71 -7.30
N ASP A 94 5.52 -10.29 -8.25
CA ASP A 94 5.94 -9.59 -9.46
C ASP A 94 4.69 -9.32 -10.31
N ALA A 95 4.58 -8.12 -10.88
CA ALA A 95 3.58 -7.90 -11.92
C ALA A 95 3.86 -8.91 -13.05
N PRO A 96 2.85 -9.44 -13.76
CA PRO A 96 3.07 -10.38 -14.85
C PRO A 96 3.77 -9.66 -16.01
N THR A 97 5.08 -9.44 -15.88
CA THR A 97 5.97 -9.24 -17.00
C THR A 97 6.00 -10.59 -17.67
N ALA A 98 5.37 -10.65 -18.84
CA ALA A 98 5.49 -11.77 -19.76
C ALA A 98 6.99 -12.08 -19.90
N ASP A 99 7.45 -13.09 -19.16
CA ASP A 99 8.74 -13.70 -19.41
C ASP A 99 8.57 -14.50 -20.70
N CYS A 100 8.68 -13.77 -21.81
CA CYS A 100 9.04 -14.33 -23.09
C CYS A 100 10.56 -14.43 -23.11
N SER A 101 11.11 -15.35 -22.32
CA SER A 101 12.46 -15.84 -22.58
C SER A 101 12.30 -17.15 -23.35
N SER A 102 12.23 -16.97 -24.66
CA SER A 102 12.33 -18.03 -25.66
C SER A 102 13.69 -18.73 -25.59
N ALA A 103 13.67 -19.98 -26.06
CA ALA A 103 14.75 -20.88 -26.48
C ALA A 103 15.37 -21.80 -25.42
#